data_AF-A0A2G2ZFM3-F1
#
_entry.id   AF-A0A2G2ZFM3-F1
#
_cell.length_a   1.000
_cell.length_b   1.000
_cell.length_c   1.000
_cell.angle_alpha   90.00
_cell.angle_beta   90.00
_cell.angle_gamma   90.00
#
_symmetry.space_group_name_H-M   'P 1'
#
loop_
_entity.id
_entity.type
_entity.pdbx_description
1 polymer ?
#
loop_
_entity_poly.entity_id
_entity_poly.type
_entity_poly.pdbx_seq_one_letter_code
_entity_poly.pdbx_strand_id
1 'polypeptide(L)'
;MKESKIVEVFIQAQDETYYQHLLPALGKPFIEVLKMGEMIEDGIKTGRIVSFTTLKATTQAIQKGSGSVEGKKYEEDASAIVVGQQAQARGPHHR
;
A
#
# COMPACT_ATOMS: atom_id res chain seq x y z
N MET A 1 -26.66 23.95 -12.52
CA MET A 1 -25.75 22.76 -12.51
C MET A 1 -26.62 21.53 -12.71
N LYS A 2 -26.19 20.54 -13.51
CA LYS A 2 -26.95 19.27 -13.68
C LYS A 2 -26.61 18.32 -12.53
N GLU A 3 -27.56 17.49 -12.09
CA GLU A 3 -27.35 16.51 -11.02
C GLU A 3 -26.18 15.56 -11.31
N SER A 4 -26.06 15.08 -12.54
CA SER A 4 -24.92 14.25 -12.96
C SER A 4 -23.57 14.92 -12.69
N LYS A 5 -23.49 16.25 -12.84
CA LYS A 5 -22.28 17.01 -12.53
C LYS A 5 -22.06 17.17 -11.03
N ILE A 6 -23.14 17.29 -10.25
CA ILE A 6 -23.07 17.32 -8.78
C ILE A 6 -22.53 15.99 -8.26
N VAL A 7 -23.05 14.86 -8.74
CA VAL A 7 -22.60 13.52 -8.37
C VAL A 7 -21.12 13.33 -8.69
N GLU A 8 -20.70 13.70 -9.90
CA GLU A 8 -19.31 13.57 -10.34
C GLU A 8 -18.35 14.39 -9.46
N VAL A 9 -18.67 15.66 -9.19
CA VAL A 9 -17.86 16.53 -8.32
C VAL A 9 -17.87 16.04 -6.87
N PHE A 10 -19.02 15.56 -6.37
CA PHE A 10 -19.15 15.03 -5.02
C PHE A 10 -18.25 13.82 -4.80
N ILE A 11 -18.24 12.85 -5.73
CA ILE A 11 -17.42 11.64 -5.66
C ILE A 11 -15.94 12.02 -5.73
N GLN A 12 -15.55 12.90 -6.65
CA GLN A 12 -14.16 13.35 -6.84
C GLN A 12 -13.58 14.08 -5.62
N ALA A 13 -14.43 14.73 -4.82
CA ALA A 13 -13.99 15.48 -3.65
C ALA A 13 -13.76 14.61 -2.39
N GLN A 14 -14.15 13.33 -2.42
CA GLN A 14 -13.98 12.45 -1.27
C GLN A 14 -12.54 11.93 -1.14
N ASP A 15 -12.18 11.44 0.04
CA ASP A 15 -10.91 10.75 0.21
C ASP A 15 -10.85 9.43 -0.58
N GLU A 16 -9.64 8.89 -0.73
CA GLU A 16 -9.35 7.72 -1.55
C GLU A 16 -10.25 6.52 -1.25
N THR A 17 -10.62 6.30 0.02
CA THR A 17 -11.48 5.19 0.43
C THR A 17 -12.89 5.34 -0.14
N TYR A 18 -13.52 6.50 0.08
CA TYR A 18 -14.87 6.75 -0.40
C TYR A 18 -14.89 6.90 -1.91
N TYR A 19 -13.90 7.55 -2.52
CA TYR A 19 -13.79 7.66 -3.97
C TYR A 19 -13.83 6.29 -4.64
N GLN A 20 -12.98 5.35 -4.21
CA GLN A 20 -12.94 4.01 -4.78
C GLN A 20 -14.27 3.26 -4.64
N HIS A 21 -14.93 3.37 -3.48
CA HIS A 21 -16.20 2.68 -3.22
C HIS A 21 -17.41 3.36 -3.86
N LEU A 22 -17.36 4.67 -4.12
CA LEU A 22 -18.45 5.44 -4.76
C LEU A 22 -18.32 5.52 -6.28
N LEU A 23 -17.17 5.17 -6.88
CA LEU A 23 -16.99 5.11 -8.34
C LEU A 23 -18.11 4.35 -9.07
N PRO A 24 -18.60 3.19 -8.58
CA PRO A 24 -19.71 2.48 -9.20
C PRO A 24 -21.06 3.23 -9.17
N ALA A 25 -21.19 4.27 -8.33
CA ALA A 25 -22.38 5.10 -8.21
C ALA A 25 -22.41 6.26 -9.23
N LEU A 26 -21.41 6.38 -10.10
CA LEU A 26 -21.42 7.37 -11.17
C LEU A 26 -22.65 7.19 -12.07
N GLY A 27 -23.36 8.30 -12.34
CA GLY A 27 -24.59 8.30 -13.12
C GLY A 27 -25.84 7.82 -12.37
N LYS A 28 -25.72 7.45 -11.09
CA LYS A 28 -26.88 7.22 -10.21
C LYS A 28 -27.45 8.53 -9.69
N PRO A 29 -28.74 8.56 -9.28
CA PRO A 29 -29.30 9.69 -8.55
C PRO A 29 -28.50 9.96 -7.28
N PHE A 30 -28.43 11.23 -6.87
CA PHE A 30 -27.63 11.64 -5.71
C PHE A 30 -28.05 10.91 -4.42
N ILE A 31 -29.33 10.58 -4.27
CA ILE A 31 -29.84 9.79 -3.14
C ILE A 31 -29.23 8.38 -3.06
N GLU A 32 -28.98 7.72 -4.19
CA GLU A 32 -28.32 6.40 -4.19
C GLU A 32 -26.86 6.52 -3.75
N VAL A 33 -26.18 7.58 -4.18
CA VAL A 33 -24.80 7.90 -3.77
C VAL A 33 -24.73 8.10 -2.25
N LEU A 34 -25.68 8.83 -1.67
CA LEU A 34 -25.74 9.04 -0.22
C LEU A 34 -25.94 7.74 0.56
N LYS A 35 -26.84 6.86 0.09
CA LYS A 35 -27.06 5.54 0.71
C LYS A 35 -25.81 4.67 0.66
N MET A 36 -25.09 4.67 -0.45
CA MET A 36 -23.80 3.99 -0.53
C MET A 36 -22.78 4.61 0.44
N GLY A 37 -22.74 5.94 0.53
CA GLY A 37 -21.89 6.65 1.50
C GLY A 37 -22.16 6.21 2.95
N GLU A 38 -23.43 6.08 3.34
CA GLU A 38 -23.82 5.59 4.66
C GLU A 38 -23.36 4.15 4.91
N MET A 39 -23.50 3.26 3.93
CA MET A 39 -23.02 1.88 4.02
C MET A 39 -21.49 1.79 4.14
N ILE A 40 -20.76 2.66 3.42
CA ILE A 40 -19.30 2.74 3.51
C ILE A 40 -18.89 3.21 4.91
N GLU A 41 -19.53 4.27 5.42
CA GLU A 41 -19.30 4.79 6.76
C GLU A 41 -19.52 3.73 7.85
N ASP A 42 -20.62 2.98 7.77
CA ASP A 42 -20.90 1.86 8.68
C ASP A 42 -19.85 0.74 8.54
N GLY A 43 -19.46 0.43 7.31
CA GLY A 43 -18.38 -0.53 7.03
C GLY A 43 -17.05 -0.13 7.68
N ILE A 44 -16.70 1.15 7.65
CA ILE A 44 -15.50 1.69 8.30
C ILE A 44 -15.62 1.60 9.83
N LYS A 45 -16.75 2.05 10.40
CA LYS A 45 -17.00 2.02 11.85
C LYS A 45 -16.98 0.61 12.42
N THR A 46 -17.55 -0.34 11.68
CA THR A 46 -17.60 -1.76 12.08
C THR A 46 -16.30 -2.51 11.78
N GLY A 47 -15.31 -1.87 11.16
CA GLY A 47 -14.03 -2.48 10.79
C GLY A 47 -14.13 -3.47 9.63
N ARG A 48 -15.28 -3.53 8.93
CA ARG A 48 -15.44 -4.34 7.71
C ARG A 48 -14.70 -3.75 6.51
N ILE A 49 -14.57 -2.42 6.49
CA ILE A 49 -13.78 -1.67 5.51
C ILE A 49 -12.62 -1.02 6.26
N VAL A 50 -11.40 -1.31 5.82
CA VAL A 50 -10.21 -0.62 6.33
C VAL A 50 -9.96 0.60 5.46
N SER A 51 -9.99 1.81 6.05
CA SER A 51 -9.77 3.04 5.29
C SER A 51 -8.30 3.21 4.89
N PHE A 52 -8.05 3.83 3.73
CA PHE A 52 -6.70 4.17 3.27
C PHE A 52 -5.98 5.08 4.27
N THR A 53 -6.71 5.99 4.90
CA THR A 53 -6.17 6.86 5.96
C THR A 53 -5.62 6.04 7.13
N THR A 54 -6.36 5.03 7.57
CA THR A 54 -5.95 4.11 8.64
C THR A 54 -4.75 3.26 8.22
N LEU A 55 -4.76 2.71 7.01
CA LEU A 55 -3.64 1.94 6.47
C LEU A 55 -2.37 2.78 6.39
N LYS A 56 -2.48 3.99 5.85
CA LYS A 56 -1.35 4.93 5.70
C LYS A 56 -0.79 5.35 7.05
N ALA A 57 -1.64 5.59 8.05
CA ALA A 57 -1.21 5.92 9.41
C ALA A 57 -0.48 4.72 10.06
N THR A 58 -1.03 3.52 9.92
CA THR A 58 -0.44 2.28 10.46
C THR A 58 0.91 1.98 9.85
N THR A 59 1.03 2.07 8.52
CA THR A 59 2.31 1.90 7.81
C THR A 59 3.35 2.92 8.26
N GLN A 60 2.98 4.19 8.41
CA GLN A 60 3.89 5.21 8.94
C GLN A 60 4.33 4.92 10.38
N ALA A 61 3.43 4.44 11.24
CA ALA A 61 3.77 4.07 12.62
C ALA A 61 4.77 2.91 12.65
N ILE A 62 4.57 1.89 11.82
CA ILE A 62 5.48 0.75 11.68
C ILE A 62 6.85 1.22 11.16
N GLN A 63 6.88 2.06 10.13
CA GLN A 63 8.13 2.58 9.57
C GLN A 63 8.89 3.48 10.54
N LYS A 64 8.20 4.30 11.35
CA LYS A 64 8.84 5.15 12.36
C LYS A 64 9.34 4.35 13.57
N GLY A 65 8.65 3.26 13.93
CA GLY A 65 9.05 2.36 15.01
C GLY A 65 10.14 1.36 14.60
N SER A 66 10.23 1.04 13.31
CA SER A 66 11.38 0.39 12.70
C SER A 66 12.50 1.42 12.60
N GLY A 67 13.31 1.54 13.66
CA GLY A 67 14.41 2.51 13.74
C GLY A 67 15.13 2.71 12.41
N SER A 68 15.27 3.98 12.03
CA SER A 68 16.12 4.43 10.94
C SER A 68 17.42 3.61 10.89
N VAL A 69 17.54 2.70 9.93
CA VAL A 69 18.85 2.28 9.41
C VAL A 69 19.21 3.29 8.33
N GLU A 70 19.45 4.53 8.74
CA GLU A 70 20.06 5.51 7.85
C GLU A 70 21.10 6.30 8.64
N GLY A 71 22.37 5.99 8.38
CA GLY A 71 23.50 6.73 8.94
C GLY A 71 24.80 5.96 9.16
N LYS A 72 25.32 5.21 8.18
CA LYS A 72 26.78 5.25 7.96
C LYS A 72 27.11 5.37 6.48
N LYS A 73 27.77 6.50 6.21
CA LYS A 73 28.32 6.98 4.96
C LYS A 73 29.16 5.89 4.29
N TYR A 74 29.02 5.84 2.97
CA TYR A 74 29.96 5.35 1.97
C TYR A 74 31.40 5.18 2.49
N GLU A 75 31.81 3.94 2.61
CA GLU A 75 33.17 3.54 2.27
C GLU A 75 33.04 2.33 1.34
N GLU A 76 33.45 2.58 0.10
CA GLU A 76 33.74 1.59 -0.92
C GLU A 76 34.77 0.62 -0.35
N ASP A 77 34.33 -0.45 0.31
CA ASP A 77 35.21 -1.59 0.54
C ASP A 77 34.73 -2.71 -0.38
N ALA A 78 35.28 -2.67 -1.59
CA ALA A 78 35.29 -3.76 -2.53
C ALA A 78 35.78 -5.00 -1.80
N SER A 79 34.85 -5.76 -1.22
CA SER A 79 35.11 -7.13 -0.79
C SER A 79 35.33 -7.94 -2.06
N ALA A 80 36.57 -7.86 -2.55
CA ALA A 80 37.11 -8.69 -3.59
C ALA A 80 36.77 -10.12 -3.23
N ILE A 81 35.90 -10.73 -4.04
CA ILE A 81 35.73 -12.17 -4.09
C ILE A 81 37.08 -12.75 -4.51
N VAL A 82 37.94 -13.04 -3.53
CA VAL A 82 39.09 -13.91 -3.77
C VAL A 82 38.49 -15.27 -4.12
N VAL A 83 38.41 -15.54 -5.42
CA VAL A 83 38.24 -16.87 -5.97
C VAL A 83 39.49 -17.65 -5.57
N GLY A 84 39.43 -18.26 -4.38
CA GLY A 84 40.40 -19.24 -3.95
C GLY A 84 40.28 -20.44 -4.88
N GLN A 85 41.20 -20.52 -5.85
CA GLN A 85 41.48 -21.74 -6.59
C GLN A 85 42.00 -22.78 -5.59
N GLN A 86 41.12 -23.58 -5.00
CA GLN A 86 41.55 -24.77 -4.27
C GLN A 86 41.69 -25.92 -5.25
N ALA A 87 42.93 -26.12 -5.70
CA ALA A 87 43.34 -27.28 -6.45
C ALA A 87 43.11 -28.56 -5.63
N GLN A 88 42.35 -29.47 -6.25
CA GLN A 88 42.60 -30.91 -6.33
C GLN A 88 42.79 -31.70 -5.02
N ALA A 89 41.78 -32.51 -4.69
CA ALA A 89 42.00 -33.82 -4.08
C ALA A 89 41.21 -34.87 -4.87
N ARG A 90 41.94 -35.66 -5.68
CA ARG A 90 41.43 -36.91 -6.26
C ARG A 90 41.21 -37.89 -5.11
N GLY A 91 39.97 -38.29 -4.86
CA GLY A 91 39.58 -39.39 -3.97
C GLY A 91 39.04 -40.57 -4.77
N PRO A 92 39.25 -41.83 -4.34
CA PRO A 92 39.32 -42.98 -5.23
C PRO A 92 37.94 -43.52 -5.65
N HIS A 93 37.92 -44.11 -6.84
CA HIS A 93 36.85 -44.96 -7.33
C HIS A 93 36.79 -46.27 -6.52
N HIS A 94 35.66 -46.51 -5.87
CA HIS A 94 35.16 -47.82 -5.46
C HIS A 94 33.67 -47.81 -5.87
N ARG A 95 33.09 -48.77 -6.58
CA ARG A 95 33.41 -50.13 -7.00
C ARG A 95 32.58 -50.41 -8.26
#